data_AF-A0A7C4KAG9-F1
#
_entry.id   AF-A0A7C4KAG9-F1
#
_cell.length_a   1.000
_cell.length_b   1.000
_cell.length_c   1.000
_cell.angle_alpha   90.00
_cell.angle_beta   90.00
_cell.angle_gamma   90.00
#
_symmetry.space_group_name_H-M   'P 1'
#
loop_
_entity.id
_entity.type
_entity.pdbx_description
1 polymer ?
#
loop_
_entity_poly.entity_id
_entity_poly.type
_entity_poly.pdbx_seq_one_letter_code
_entity_poly.pdbx_strand_id
1 'polypeptide(L)'
;MNRVVVLLIVFATAYAALHPPDETSLASETPLNQPDQPAGGFVKTVLSQTNLASAPHPAQVSPASPPTSNQKLTAEKLTCGEIWASTPSGGYAIPDWLYTPTQAADLATDQPYLYLAGKLLQSGLASAPTCPYNGLLATGFASQCGLEQVRPLVTEWQNQFDDTIYRAAVENGVPARLLKNIFAQESQFWLGQSSDNQHFGIGQITEGGLDPLFLAYPELYQKVCTDVLSSDTCQSRYADLSNKNKGLIRGYFLRRVIDASCPDCPKKYDEKKAQESIDIFAKLLIANCEQVGRVIVDITDRKPGTVSTYDDLWRYTMVNYNGGSGCVSGAIEAVRNANEPLDWLHVSARLKGPCKNTIEYVDKVSR
;
A
#
# COMPACT_ATOMS: atom_id res chain seq x y z
N MET A 1 11.25 -0.62 67.07
CA MET A 1 12.54 -0.50 66.33
C MET A 1 12.35 -1.18 64.98
N ASN A 2 12.04 -0.38 63.95
CA ASN A 2 12.94 -0.02 62.84
C ASN A 2 13.26 -1.20 61.89
N ARG A 3 12.60 -1.28 60.72
CA ARG A 3 13.00 -0.71 59.39
C ARG A 3 13.90 -1.71 58.64
N VAL A 4 13.73 -2.12 57.37
CA VAL A 4 13.70 -1.42 56.05
C VAL A 4 13.36 -2.52 54.99
N VAL A 5 12.29 -2.43 54.17
CA VAL A 5 12.15 -1.90 52.78
C VAL A 5 13.03 -2.60 51.71
N VAL A 6 12.43 -3.14 50.64
CA VAL A 6 12.59 -2.71 49.21
C VAL A 6 11.45 -3.33 48.35
N LEU A 7 10.59 -2.47 47.80
CA LEU A 7 9.74 -2.73 46.63
C LEU A 7 9.80 -1.43 45.79
N LEU A 8 10.33 -1.49 44.55
CA LEU A 8 10.38 -0.36 43.61
C LEU A 8 9.91 -0.86 42.25
N ILE A 9 8.71 -0.48 41.78
CA ILE A 9 8.31 0.73 41.01
C ILE A 9 8.16 0.38 39.52
N VAL A 10 6.88 0.38 39.11
CA VAL A 10 6.38 0.57 37.74
C VAL A 10 5.74 1.97 37.70
N PHE A 11 5.76 2.61 36.54
CA PHE A 11 5.17 3.93 36.17
C PHE A 11 6.10 5.15 36.23
N ALA A 12 6.57 5.58 35.05
CA ALA A 12 6.58 6.98 34.61
C ALA A 12 7.02 7.07 33.15
N THR A 13 6.16 7.60 32.26
CA THR A 13 6.53 8.49 31.13
C THR A 13 5.25 9.02 30.48
N ALA A 14 4.70 10.07 31.09
CA ALA A 14 3.75 10.96 30.45
C ALA A 14 4.02 12.38 30.99
N TYR A 15 5.08 13.03 30.48
CA TYR A 15 5.35 14.45 30.74
C TYR A 15 6.38 15.00 29.76
N ALA A 16 5.94 15.34 28.55
CA ALA A 16 6.72 16.17 27.61
C ALA A 16 5.79 16.76 26.53
N ALA A 17 4.83 17.57 26.97
CA ALA A 17 4.10 18.46 26.09
C ALA A 17 3.69 19.67 26.94
N LEU A 18 4.52 20.71 26.93
CA LEU A 18 4.23 22.11 27.23
C LEU A 18 5.57 22.86 27.21
N HIS A 19 5.66 23.86 26.32
CA HIS A 19 6.75 24.84 26.07
C HIS A 19 7.72 24.57 24.90
N PRO A 20 7.65 25.37 23.82
CA PRO A 20 8.72 25.55 22.85
C PRO A 20 9.68 26.69 23.28
N PRO A 21 10.98 26.64 22.94
CA PRO A 21 11.81 27.83 22.95
C PRO A 21 11.80 28.52 21.58
N ASP A 22 11.78 29.84 21.66
CA ASP A 22 11.78 30.82 20.57
C ASP A 22 13.22 31.26 20.22
N GLU A 23 13.31 32.01 19.11
CA GLU A 23 14.36 32.97 18.74
C GLU A 23 15.62 32.58 17.92
N THR A 24 15.56 32.99 16.64
CA THR A 24 16.46 33.90 15.88
C THR A 24 17.98 33.67 15.78
N SER A 25 18.51 33.70 14.55
CA SER A 25 19.27 34.82 13.91
C SER A 25 20.33 34.35 12.89
N LEU A 26 20.37 35.01 11.71
CA LEU A 26 21.50 35.40 10.84
C LEU A 26 22.56 34.32 10.43
N ALA A 27 23.16 34.26 9.24
CA ALA A 27 23.53 35.20 8.18
C ALA A 27 23.88 34.36 6.92
N SER A 28 23.35 34.68 5.74
CA SER A 28 24.09 35.27 4.59
C SER A 28 25.55 34.83 4.41
N GLU A 29 25.84 34.07 3.34
CA GLU A 29 27.04 34.24 2.51
C GLU A 29 26.91 33.48 1.17
N THR A 30 27.08 34.22 0.08
CA THR A 30 27.42 33.84 -1.31
C THR A 30 28.41 34.96 -1.73
N PRO A 31 29.35 34.83 -2.69
CA PRO A 31 29.33 33.92 -3.84
C PRO A 31 30.70 33.36 -4.26
N LEU A 32 30.75 32.52 -5.30
CA LEU A 32 31.55 32.76 -6.53
C LEU A 32 31.61 31.53 -7.46
N ASN A 33 31.56 31.86 -8.75
CA ASN A 33 32.12 31.18 -9.92
C ASN A 33 31.26 30.19 -10.74
N GLN A 34 30.83 30.73 -11.89
CA GLN A 34 30.59 30.04 -13.15
C GLN A 34 31.80 29.20 -13.59
N PRO A 35 31.57 28.23 -14.50
CA PRO A 35 32.12 28.42 -15.83
C PRO A 35 31.17 28.05 -16.98
N ASP A 36 31.23 28.89 -18.00
CA ASP A 36 31.22 28.67 -19.45
C ASP A 36 30.53 27.44 -20.07
N GLN A 37 29.62 27.75 -21.00
CA GLN A 37 29.14 26.87 -22.06
C GLN A 37 30.25 26.52 -23.06
N PRO A 38 30.03 25.46 -23.84
CA PRO A 38 29.96 25.69 -25.28
C PRO A 38 28.70 25.10 -25.93
N ALA A 39 28.06 25.93 -26.74
CA ALA A 39 27.05 25.54 -27.71
C ALA A 39 27.71 24.94 -28.96
N GLY A 40 27.09 23.91 -29.55
CA GLY A 40 27.42 23.49 -30.91
C GLY A 40 26.81 22.14 -31.33
N GLY A 41 25.87 22.18 -32.27
CA GLY A 41 25.73 21.11 -33.27
C GLY A 41 24.45 20.27 -33.26
N PHE A 42 23.29 20.88 -33.59
CA PHE A 42 22.13 20.14 -34.11
C PHE A 42 22.35 19.76 -35.58
N VAL A 43 22.35 18.47 -35.89
CA VAL A 43 22.25 17.94 -37.27
C VAL A 43 20.79 17.65 -37.58
N LYS A 44 20.28 18.28 -38.65
CA LYS A 44 18.95 18.10 -39.21
C LYS A 44 18.83 16.77 -39.97
N THR A 45 17.75 16.06 -39.65
CA THR A 45 16.77 15.37 -40.52
C THR A 45 17.13 15.13 -41.99
N VAL A 46 17.05 13.85 -42.40
CA VAL A 46 16.78 13.45 -43.78
C VAL A 46 15.48 12.64 -43.80
N LEU A 47 14.44 13.23 -44.39
CA LEU A 47 13.24 12.57 -44.90
C LEU A 47 13.57 11.93 -46.25
N SER A 48 13.09 10.72 -46.50
CA SER A 48 12.77 10.28 -47.86
C SER A 48 11.67 9.22 -47.84
N GLN A 49 10.52 9.65 -48.36
CA GLN A 49 9.40 8.83 -48.78
C GLN A 49 9.79 8.08 -50.06
N THR A 50 9.35 6.83 -50.21
CA THR A 50 9.12 6.23 -51.53
C THR A 50 7.92 5.29 -51.50
N ASN A 51 7.32 5.18 -52.68
CA ASN A 51 5.92 4.91 -52.97
C ASN A 51 5.51 3.43 -53.00
N LEU A 52 4.19 3.29 -52.92
CA LEU A 52 3.32 2.15 -53.23
C LEU A 52 3.67 1.38 -54.52
N ALA A 53 3.39 0.07 -54.49
CA ALA A 53 2.96 -0.72 -55.64
C ALA A 53 1.83 -1.70 -55.25
N SER A 54 0.80 -1.72 -56.11
CA SER A 54 -0.45 -2.52 -56.22
C SER A 54 -0.22 -4.05 -56.34
N ALA A 55 -1.16 -5.02 -56.16
CA ALA A 55 -2.64 -5.22 -56.18
C ALA A 55 -2.93 -6.59 -55.46
N PRO A 56 -4.10 -7.31 -55.51
CA PRO A 56 -5.43 -7.09 -56.10
C PRO A 56 -6.66 -7.40 -55.16
N HIS A 57 -7.88 -7.10 -55.65
CA HIS A 57 -9.21 -7.36 -55.04
C HIS A 57 -9.56 -8.87 -54.92
N PRO A 58 -10.41 -9.29 -53.95
CA PRO A 58 -11.85 -9.43 -54.27
C PRO A 58 -12.86 -9.27 -53.09
N ALA A 59 -14.14 -9.25 -53.50
CA ALA A 59 -15.39 -9.53 -52.75
C ALA A 59 -16.09 -8.37 -52.01
N GLN A 60 -17.26 -7.99 -52.56
CA GLN A 60 -18.24 -7.10 -51.95
C GLN A 60 -18.85 -7.74 -50.69
N VAL A 61 -18.87 -6.99 -49.58
CA VAL A 61 -19.57 -7.31 -48.34
C VAL A 61 -20.69 -6.28 -48.15
N SER A 62 -21.93 -6.75 -47.97
CA SER A 62 -23.09 -5.92 -47.64
C SER A 62 -22.85 -5.08 -46.37
N PRO A 63 -23.46 -3.88 -46.24
CA PRO A 63 -23.25 -3.05 -45.06
C PRO A 63 -23.89 -3.70 -43.84
N ALA A 64 -23.06 -4.06 -42.86
CA ALA A 64 -23.51 -4.48 -41.54
C ALA A 64 -24.23 -3.30 -40.86
N SER A 65 -25.42 -3.57 -40.32
CA SER A 65 -26.16 -2.64 -39.47
C SER A 65 -25.27 -2.12 -38.32
N PRO A 66 -25.40 -0.84 -37.92
CA PRO A 66 -24.60 -0.30 -36.83
C PRO A 66 -24.92 -1.02 -35.52
N PRO A 67 -23.91 -1.43 -34.72
CA PRO A 67 -24.17 -1.99 -33.42
C PRO A 67 -24.77 -0.88 -32.54
N THR A 68 -26.00 -1.12 -32.06
CA THR A 68 -26.61 -0.35 -30.98
C THR A 68 -25.76 -0.48 -29.73
N SER A 69 -24.86 0.48 -29.51
CA SER A 69 -24.09 0.60 -28.28
C SER A 69 -25.03 1.10 -27.18
N ASN A 70 -25.58 0.16 -26.42
CA ASN A 70 -25.91 0.36 -25.02
C ASN A 70 -24.89 -0.39 -24.17
N GLN A 71 -23.60 -0.11 -24.38
CA GLN A 71 -22.63 -0.30 -23.30
C GLN A 71 -22.78 0.90 -22.37
N LYS A 72 -23.49 0.68 -21.28
CA LYS A 72 -23.41 1.50 -20.07
C LYS A 72 -21.91 1.72 -19.79
N LEU A 73 -21.43 2.96 -19.90
CA LEU A 73 -20.06 3.34 -19.56
C LEU A 73 -19.80 2.88 -18.12
N THR A 74 -19.16 1.72 -17.95
CA THR A 74 -18.37 1.48 -16.76
C THR A 74 -17.27 2.51 -16.81
N ALA A 75 -17.24 3.45 -15.86
CA ALA A 75 -16.14 4.38 -15.75
C ALA A 75 -14.84 3.56 -15.81
N GLU A 76 -14.03 3.78 -16.84
CA GLU A 76 -12.76 3.08 -17.01
C GLU A 76 -11.94 3.33 -15.75
N LYS A 77 -11.65 2.27 -15.00
CA LYS A 77 -10.97 2.39 -13.73
C LYS A 77 -9.50 2.71 -14.02
N LEU A 78 -9.13 3.95 -13.78
CA LEU A 78 -7.78 4.43 -14.02
C LEU A 78 -6.78 3.74 -13.07
N THR A 79 -5.64 3.34 -13.62
CA THR A 79 -4.45 2.92 -12.88
C THR A 79 -3.83 4.11 -12.15
N CYS A 80 -2.98 3.87 -11.14
CA CYS A 80 -2.29 4.96 -10.44
C CYS A 80 -1.41 5.80 -11.38
N GLY A 81 -0.77 5.17 -12.37
CA GLY A 81 0.01 5.90 -13.37
C GLY A 81 -0.83 6.89 -14.17
N GLU A 82 -2.05 6.50 -14.55
CA GLU A 82 -3.00 7.38 -15.25
C GLU A 82 -3.54 8.48 -14.34
N ILE A 83 -3.91 8.14 -13.10
CA ILE A 83 -4.36 9.11 -12.07
C ILE A 83 -3.31 10.20 -11.88
N TRP A 84 -2.04 9.81 -11.81
CA TRP A 84 -0.94 10.75 -11.60
C TRP A 84 -0.46 11.42 -12.88
N ALA A 85 -0.86 10.93 -14.06
CA ALA A 85 -0.20 11.21 -15.33
C ALA A 85 1.32 11.01 -15.25
N SER A 86 1.73 9.89 -14.65
CA SER A 86 3.12 9.48 -14.43
C SER A 86 3.32 8.06 -14.93
N THR A 87 4.38 7.84 -15.68
CA THR A 87 4.82 6.51 -16.09
C THR A 87 6.24 6.27 -15.58
N PRO A 88 6.68 5.02 -15.40
CA PRO A 88 8.09 4.74 -15.21
C PRO A 88 8.93 5.44 -16.29
N SER A 89 9.87 6.29 -15.89
CA SER A 89 10.57 7.19 -16.80
C SER A 89 11.56 6.45 -17.72
N GLY A 90 11.46 6.69 -19.03
CA GLY A 90 12.63 6.80 -19.94
C GLY A 90 13.64 5.64 -20.01
N GLY A 91 13.21 4.39 -20.16
CA GLY A 91 14.12 3.27 -20.45
C GLY A 91 14.97 2.80 -19.26
N TYR A 92 14.74 3.33 -18.05
CA TYR A 92 15.21 2.72 -16.81
C TYR A 92 14.31 1.54 -16.45
N ALA A 93 14.91 0.49 -15.87
CA ALA A 93 14.15 -0.62 -15.33
C ALA A 93 13.20 -0.11 -14.24
N ILE A 94 11.92 -0.50 -14.33
CA ILE A 94 10.98 -0.35 -13.21
C ILE A 94 11.65 -0.98 -12.00
N PRO A 95 11.74 -0.28 -10.84
CA PRO A 95 12.31 -0.87 -9.64
C PRO A 95 11.65 -2.21 -9.32
N ASP A 96 12.43 -3.20 -8.88
CA ASP A 96 11.93 -4.57 -8.71
C ASP A 96 10.68 -4.62 -7.82
N TRP A 97 10.62 -3.81 -6.77
CA TRP A 97 9.45 -3.73 -5.88
C TRP A 97 8.17 -3.18 -6.54
N LEU A 98 8.28 -2.48 -7.68
CA LEU A 98 7.18 -1.97 -8.50
C LEU A 98 6.94 -2.80 -9.76
N TYR A 99 7.61 -3.94 -9.90
CA TYR A 99 7.45 -4.81 -11.06
C TYR A 99 6.31 -5.82 -10.87
N THR A 100 5.54 -6.04 -11.93
CA THR A 100 4.60 -7.16 -12.03
C THR A 100 5.21 -8.22 -12.94
N PRO A 101 5.51 -9.44 -12.45
CA PRO A 101 6.09 -10.48 -13.28
C PRO A 101 5.13 -10.96 -14.37
N THR A 102 5.65 -11.74 -15.31
CA THR A 102 4.82 -12.33 -16.38
C THR A 102 3.96 -13.50 -15.90
N GLN A 103 4.37 -14.17 -14.81
CA GLN A 103 3.66 -15.32 -14.25
C GLN A 103 3.56 -15.18 -12.74
N ALA A 104 2.48 -15.71 -12.15
CA ALA A 104 2.27 -15.69 -10.71
C ALA A 104 3.38 -16.41 -9.94
N ALA A 105 3.90 -17.53 -10.48
CA ALA A 105 4.97 -18.30 -9.86
C ALA A 105 6.26 -17.49 -9.62
N ASP A 106 6.51 -16.44 -10.41
CA ASP A 106 7.68 -15.56 -10.25
C ASP A 106 7.55 -14.59 -9.06
N LEU A 107 6.38 -14.54 -8.41
CA LEU A 107 6.19 -13.88 -7.12
C LEU A 107 6.73 -14.72 -5.96
N ALA A 108 6.97 -16.02 -6.15
CA ALA A 108 7.34 -16.91 -5.06
C ALA A 108 8.60 -16.43 -4.32
N THR A 109 8.54 -16.49 -2.99
CA THR A 109 9.64 -16.13 -2.10
C THR A 109 9.89 -17.26 -1.11
N ASP A 110 11.07 -17.31 -0.53
CA ASP A 110 11.43 -18.28 0.48
C ASP A 110 11.85 -17.59 1.79
N GLN A 111 11.26 -16.45 2.16
CA GLN A 111 11.76 -15.65 3.28
C GLN A 111 11.56 -16.35 4.65
N PRO A 112 12.55 -16.27 5.58
CA PRO A 112 12.55 -16.95 6.88
C PRO A 112 11.68 -16.23 7.93
N TYR A 113 10.38 -16.22 7.69
CA TYR A 113 9.42 -15.48 8.48
C TYR A 113 9.21 -16.03 9.91
N LEU A 114 9.92 -15.47 10.90
CA LEU A 114 9.83 -15.87 12.32
C LEU A 114 8.45 -15.67 12.95
N TYR A 115 7.75 -14.57 12.61
CA TYR A 115 6.38 -14.33 13.07
C TYR A 115 5.43 -15.40 12.52
N LEU A 116 5.46 -15.65 11.21
CA LEU A 116 4.62 -16.67 10.57
C LEU A 116 4.91 -18.06 11.15
N ALA A 117 6.17 -18.44 11.27
CA ALA A 117 6.57 -19.69 11.91
C ALA A 117 6.01 -19.79 13.35
N GLY A 118 6.09 -18.71 14.11
CA GLY A 118 5.50 -18.62 15.45
C GLY A 118 3.98 -18.82 15.44
N LYS A 119 3.26 -18.20 14.49
CA LYS A 119 1.80 -18.38 14.34
C LYS A 119 1.42 -19.81 13.96
N LEU A 120 2.16 -20.44 13.06
CA LEU A 120 1.95 -21.84 12.66
C LEU A 120 2.15 -22.80 13.85
N LEU A 121 3.19 -22.58 14.66
CA LEU A 121 3.44 -23.35 15.88
C LEU A 121 2.37 -23.11 16.96
N GLN A 122 2.02 -21.85 17.23
CA GLN A 122 1.00 -21.50 18.24
C GLN A 122 -0.39 -22.03 17.90
N SER A 123 -0.73 -22.08 16.61
CA SER A 123 -2.02 -22.57 16.13
C SER A 123 -2.12 -24.10 16.07
N GLY A 124 -1.01 -24.81 16.31
CA GLY A 124 -0.93 -26.26 16.18
C GLY A 124 -0.94 -26.76 14.74
N LEU A 125 -0.81 -25.87 13.75
CA LEU A 125 -0.68 -26.23 12.33
C LEU A 125 0.70 -26.82 12.02
N ALA A 126 1.69 -26.54 12.87
CA ALA A 126 3.00 -27.16 12.85
C ALA A 126 3.47 -27.51 14.28
N SER A 127 4.47 -28.38 14.37
CA SER A 127 5.16 -28.66 15.64
C SER A 127 6.67 -28.77 15.41
N ALA A 128 7.44 -28.43 16.44
CA ALA A 128 8.90 -28.54 16.47
C ALA A 128 9.34 -29.18 17.81
N PRO A 129 8.97 -30.46 18.05
CA PRO A 129 9.06 -31.08 19.37
C PRO A 129 10.50 -31.28 19.86
N THR A 130 11.49 -31.27 18.95
CA THR A 130 12.90 -31.39 19.32
C THR A 130 13.53 -30.03 19.68
N CYS A 131 12.82 -28.91 19.50
CA CYS A 131 13.23 -27.61 19.99
C CYS A 131 12.70 -27.35 21.41
N PRO A 132 13.45 -26.60 22.25
CA PRO A 132 12.91 -26.07 23.50
C PRO A 132 11.59 -25.34 23.27
N TYR A 133 10.62 -25.58 24.16
CA TYR A 133 9.28 -24.97 24.12
C TYR A 133 8.57 -25.15 22.76
N ASN A 134 8.76 -26.29 22.10
CA ASN A 134 8.22 -26.56 20.77
C ASN A 134 8.62 -25.50 19.72
N GLY A 135 9.79 -24.89 19.90
CA GLY A 135 10.36 -23.90 19.00
C GLY A 135 9.86 -22.46 19.21
N LEU A 136 9.05 -22.18 20.24
CA LEU A 136 8.50 -20.85 20.51
C LEU A 136 9.34 -20.03 21.49
N LEU A 137 9.44 -18.73 21.23
CA LEU A 137 9.94 -17.73 22.18
C LEU A 137 8.79 -17.19 23.03
N ALA A 138 9.12 -16.56 24.17
CA ALA A 138 8.13 -15.92 25.05
C ALA A 138 7.31 -14.82 24.36
N THR A 139 7.83 -14.24 23.28
CA THR A 139 7.14 -13.24 22.45
C THR A 139 6.09 -13.85 21.51
N GLY A 140 6.02 -15.19 21.41
CA GLY A 140 5.19 -15.90 20.44
C GLY A 140 5.84 -16.09 19.06
N PHE A 141 6.95 -15.41 18.77
CA PHE A 141 7.73 -15.67 17.56
C PHE A 141 8.40 -17.04 17.64
N ALA A 142 8.71 -17.64 16.49
CA ALA A 142 9.56 -18.82 16.48
C ALA A 142 11.00 -18.45 16.89
N SER A 143 11.65 -19.36 17.58
CA SER A 143 13.12 -19.42 17.68
C SER A 143 13.71 -19.85 16.35
N GLN A 144 15.02 -19.70 16.17
CA GLN A 144 15.73 -20.20 15.00
C GLN A 144 15.50 -21.71 14.77
N CYS A 145 15.63 -22.52 15.84
CA CYS A 145 15.35 -23.95 15.81
C CYS A 145 13.91 -24.23 15.35
N GLY A 146 12.94 -23.49 15.90
CA GLY A 146 11.53 -23.64 15.54
C GLY A 146 11.28 -23.35 14.07
N LEU A 147 11.80 -22.22 13.57
CA LEU A 147 11.72 -21.84 12.15
C LEU A 147 12.33 -22.90 11.24
N GLU A 148 13.50 -23.44 11.58
CA GLU A 148 14.18 -24.45 10.76
C GLU A 148 13.34 -25.71 10.60
N GLN A 149 12.65 -26.16 11.65
CA GLN A 149 11.78 -27.33 11.57
C GLN A 149 10.51 -27.11 10.77
N VAL A 150 9.95 -25.90 10.82
CA VAL A 150 8.69 -25.59 10.11
C VAL A 150 8.93 -24.86 8.78
N ARG A 151 10.19 -24.78 8.33
CA ARG A 151 10.62 -24.03 7.15
C ARG A 151 9.88 -24.38 5.86
N PRO A 152 9.60 -25.67 5.55
CA PRO A 152 8.83 -26.02 4.37
C PRO A 152 7.42 -25.42 4.40
N LEU A 153 6.72 -25.51 5.54
CA LEU A 153 5.38 -24.97 5.67
C LEU A 153 5.37 -23.44 5.61
N VAL A 154 6.38 -22.76 6.18
CA VAL A 154 6.53 -21.30 6.05
C VAL A 154 6.69 -20.89 4.58
N THR A 155 7.39 -21.70 3.78
CA THR A 155 7.60 -21.45 2.35
C THR A 155 6.35 -21.72 1.53
N GLU A 156 5.63 -22.80 1.81
CA GLU A 156 4.33 -23.07 1.18
C GLU A 156 3.33 -21.97 1.53
N TRP A 157 3.24 -21.60 2.81
CA TRP A 157 2.23 -20.68 3.30
C TRP A 157 2.38 -19.27 2.74
N GLN A 158 3.60 -18.76 2.60
CA GLN A 158 3.85 -17.43 2.04
C GLN A 158 3.56 -17.32 0.53
N ASN A 159 3.46 -18.46 -0.18
CA ASN A 159 3.29 -18.51 -1.63
C ASN A 159 1.93 -19.08 -2.07
N GLN A 160 1.13 -19.64 -1.17
CA GLN A 160 -0.13 -20.30 -1.50
C GLN A 160 -1.17 -19.36 -2.15
N PHE A 161 -1.00 -18.04 -2.03
CA PHE A 161 -1.89 -17.03 -2.62
C PHE A 161 -1.30 -16.29 -3.82
N ASP A 162 -0.16 -16.72 -4.36
CA ASP A 162 0.53 -15.99 -5.44
C ASP A 162 -0.32 -15.77 -6.67
N ASP A 163 -1.09 -16.78 -7.12
CA ASP A 163 -2.06 -16.62 -8.22
C ASP A 163 -3.14 -15.58 -7.90
N THR A 164 -3.60 -15.53 -6.65
CA THR A 164 -4.64 -14.58 -6.23
C THR A 164 -4.08 -13.16 -6.13
N ILE A 165 -2.87 -13.00 -5.57
CA ILE A 165 -2.15 -11.73 -5.51
C ILE A 165 -1.87 -11.21 -6.92
N TYR A 166 -1.35 -12.07 -7.79
CA TYR A 166 -1.07 -11.74 -9.18
C TYR A 166 -2.32 -11.26 -9.92
N ARG A 167 -3.41 -12.04 -9.86
CA ARG A 167 -4.68 -11.68 -10.51
C ARG A 167 -5.23 -10.36 -9.97
N ALA A 168 -5.29 -10.19 -8.65
CA ALA A 168 -5.76 -8.96 -8.04
C ALA A 168 -4.91 -7.75 -8.45
N ALA A 169 -3.60 -7.93 -8.57
CA ALA A 169 -2.69 -6.88 -9.00
C ALA A 169 -2.94 -6.47 -10.46
N VAL A 170 -3.04 -7.44 -11.37
CA VAL A 170 -3.32 -7.19 -12.79
C VAL A 170 -4.70 -6.57 -13.00
N GLU A 171 -5.75 -7.12 -12.38
CA GLU A 171 -7.13 -6.63 -12.52
C GLU A 171 -7.34 -5.21 -11.98
N ASN A 172 -6.56 -4.81 -10.98
CA ASN A 172 -6.66 -3.48 -10.38
C ASN A 172 -5.59 -2.51 -10.86
N GLY A 173 -4.61 -2.94 -11.66
CA GLY A 173 -3.53 -2.09 -12.16
C GLY A 173 -2.56 -1.61 -11.07
N VAL A 174 -2.24 -2.47 -10.10
CA VAL A 174 -1.20 -2.23 -9.07
C VAL A 174 -0.01 -3.16 -9.29
N PRO A 175 1.21 -2.78 -8.86
CA PRO A 175 2.36 -3.68 -8.93
C PRO A 175 2.18 -4.93 -8.06
N ALA A 176 2.37 -6.12 -8.64
CA ALA A 176 2.17 -7.37 -7.93
C ALA A 176 3.24 -7.62 -6.85
N ARG A 177 4.50 -7.25 -7.11
CA ARG A 177 5.56 -7.33 -6.10
C ARG A 177 5.30 -6.38 -4.93
N LEU A 178 4.82 -5.16 -5.19
CA LEU A 178 4.40 -4.24 -4.14
C LEU A 178 3.31 -4.85 -3.25
N LEU A 179 2.24 -5.37 -3.86
CA LEU A 179 1.14 -5.98 -3.11
C LEU A 179 1.63 -7.15 -2.24
N LYS A 180 2.50 -8.00 -2.79
CA LYS A 180 3.09 -9.11 -2.03
C LYS A 180 4.03 -8.63 -0.91
N ASN A 181 4.86 -7.63 -1.17
CA ASN A 181 5.78 -7.06 -0.19
C ASN A 181 5.04 -6.40 0.98
N ILE A 182 3.89 -5.77 0.73
CA ILE A 182 3.02 -5.26 1.80
C ILE A 182 2.54 -6.41 2.67
N PHE A 183 2.01 -7.50 2.10
CA PHE A 183 1.56 -8.65 2.90
C PHE A 183 2.68 -9.33 3.68
N ALA A 184 3.88 -9.39 3.11
CA ALA A 184 5.08 -9.82 3.81
C ALA A 184 5.38 -8.93 5.01
N GLN A 185 5.34 -7.62 4.84
CA GLN A 185 5.68 -6.65 5.89
C GLN A 185 4.60 -6.54 6.97
N GLU A 186 3.33 -6.65 6.60
CA GLU A 186 2.19 -6.47 7.50
C GLU A 186 1.94 -7.69 8.37
N SER A 187 1.80 -8.86 7.76
CA SER A 187 1.38 -10.08 8.47
C SER A 187 2.36 -11.23 8.38
N GLN A 188 3.40 -11.08 7.55
CA GLN A 188 4.19 -12.21 7.08
C GLN A 188 3.27 -13.33 6.55
N PHE A 189 2.22 -12.95 5.81
CA PHE A 189 1.20 -13.83 5.24
C PHE A 189 0.28 -14.55 6.25
N TRP A 190 0.24 -14.12 7.51
CA TRP A 190 -0.77 -14.59 8.45
C TRP A 190 -2.12 -13.94 8.16
N LEU A 191 -3.14 -14.77 7.92
CA LEU A 191 -4.46 -14.31 7.47
C LEU A 191 -5.40 -13.89 8.62
N GLY A 192 -5.03 -14.21 9.85
CA GLY A 192 -5.86 -13.94 11.02
C GLY A 192 -5.59 -12.59 11.67
N GLN A 193 -6.38 -12.30 12.70
CA GLN A 193 -6.23 -11.11 13.52
C GLN A 193 -4.83 -11.02 14.18
N SER A 194 -4.29 -9.81 14.24
CA SER A 194 -3.11 -9.48 15.04
C SER A 194 -3.36 -9.70 16.54
N SER A 195 -2.28 -9.80 17.32
CA SER A 195 -2.35 -9.95 18.78
C SER A 195 -2.89 -8.70 19.51
N ASP A 196 -2.90 -7.54 18.87
CA ASP A 196 -3.43 -6.29 19.45
C ASP A 196 -4.94 -6.11 19.22
N ASN A 197 -5.59 -7.04 18.52
CA ASN A 197 -7.00 -7.03 18.14
C ASN A 197 -7.46 -5.83 17.30
N GLN A 198 -6.54 -5.05 16.74
CA GLN A 198 -6.83 -3.83 15.99
C GLN A 198 -6.58 -3.96 14.49
N HIS A 199 -5.79 -4.95 14.08
CA HIS A 199 -5.42 -5.17 12.69
C HIS A 199 -5.93 -6.53 12.19
N PHE A 200 -6.44 -6.54 10.95
CA PHE A 200 -7.19 -7.67 10.40
C PHE A 200 -6.70 -8.07 9.01
N GLY A 201 -6.73 -9.38 8.76
CA GLY A 201 -6.44 -9.96 7.45
C GLY A 201 -4.97 -9.89 7.05
N ILE A 202 -4.69 -10.32 5.81
CA ILE A 202 -3.33 -10.48 5.29
C ILE A 202 -2.53 -9.17 5.20
N GLY A 203 -3.20 -8.04 4.97
CA GLY A 203 -2.57 -6.72 4.97
C GLY A 203 -2.75 -5.92 6.27
N GLN A 204 -3.23 -6.57 7.35
CA GLN A 204 -3.34 -6.01 8.71
C GLN A 204 -3.96 -4.60 8.73
N ILE A 205 -5.14 -4.44 8.14
CA ILE A 205 -5.80 -3.13 8.09
C ILE A 205 -6.51 -2.80 9.40
N THR A 206 -6.47 -1.53 9.81
CA THR A 206 -7.25 -0.99 10.93
C THR A 206 -8.64 -0.54 10.49
N GLU A 207 -9.50 -0.19 11.46
CA GLU A 207 -10.81 0.38 11.14
C GLU A 207 -10.68 1.66 10.32
N GLY A 208 -9.85 2.61 10.76
CA GLY A 208 -9.63 3.87 10.04
C GLY A 208 -8.98 3.72 8.67
N GLY A 209 -8.20 2.65 8.47
CA GLY A 209 -7.55 2.34 7.18
C GLY A 209 -8.51 2.07 6.02
N LEU A 210 -9.81 1.86 6.30
CA LEU A 210 -10.84 1.67 5.27
C LEU A 210 -11.39 2.97 4.68
N ASP A 211 -11.11 4.13 5.28
CA ASP A 211 -11.68 5.40 4.82
C ASP A 211 -11.33 5.70 3.35
N PRO A 212 -10.07 5.56 2.88
CA PRO A 212 -9.74 5.76 1.47
C PRO A 212 -10.56 4.86 0.55
N LEU A 213 -10.74 3.59 0.91
CA LEU A 213 -11.48 2.62 0.11
C LEU A 213 -12.94 3.05 -0.11
N PHE A 214 -13.65 3.43 0.96
CA PHE A 214 -15.05 3.84 0.83
C PHE A 214 -15.23 5.20 0.16
N LEU A 215 -14.23 6.08 0.24
CA LEU A 215 -14.22 7.33 -0.51
C LEU A 215 -13.99 7.10 -2.02
N ALA A 216 -13.12 6.17 -2.39
CA ALA A 216 -12.76 5.89 -3.78
C ALA A 216 -13.75 4.94 -4.49
N TYR A 217 -14.43 4.06 -3.76
CA TYR A 217 -15.37 3.07 -4.32
C TYR A 217 -16.80 3.24 -3.78
N PRO A 218 -17.58 4.20 -4.32
CA PRO A 218 -18.95 4.45 -3.87
C PRO A 218 -19.87 3.23 -3.98
N GLU A 219 -19.70 2.38 -4.99
CA GLU A 219 -20.53 1.17 -5.15
C GLU A 219 -20.24 0.14 -4.04
N LEU A 220 -18.97 -0.03 -3.66
CA LEU A 220 -18.59 -0.90 -2.55
C LEU A 220 -19.15 -0.35 -1.22
N TYR A 221 -18.98 0.96 -0.99
CA TYR A 221 -19.59 1.64 0.14
C TYR A 221 -21.10 1.42 0.18
N GLN A 222 -21.81 1.63 -0.94
CA GLN A 222 -23.27 1.56 -0.99
C GLN A 222 -23.77 0.17 -0.60
N LYS A 223 -23.15 -0.88 -1.13
CA LYS A 223 -23.48 -2.27 -0.82
C LYS A 223 -23.36 -2.55 0.67
N VAL A 224 -22.24 -2.15 1.28
CA VAL A 224 -22.00 -2.38 2.70
C VAL A 224 -22.92 -1.53 3.57
N CYS A 225 -23.19 -0.28 3.16
CA CYS A 225 -24.10 0.60 3.89
C CYS A 225 -25.48 -0.05 4.04
N THR A 226 -26.05 -0.60 2.97
CA THR A 226 -27.39 -1.21 2.99
C THR A 226 -27.47 -2.49 3.85
N ASP A 227 -26.35 -3.14 4.13
CA ASP A 227 -26.29 -4.29 5.03
C ASP A 227 -26.26 -3.88 6.52
N VAL A 228 -25.98 -2.61 6.82
CA VAL A 228 -25.65 -2.12 8.17
C VAL A 228 -26.60 -1.03 8.67
N LEU A 229 -26.99 -0.10 7.80
CA LEU A 229 -27.73 1.11 8.15
C LEU A 229 -29.07 1.18 7.40
N SER A 230 -29.92 2.15 7.78
CA SER A 230 -31.20 2.37 7.10
C SER A 230 -31.00 2.88 5.66
N SER A 231 -31.98 2.60 4.80
CA SER A 231 -32.03 3.10 3.42
C SER A 231 -31.81 4.61 3.34
N ASP A 232 -32.45 5.37 4.22
CA ASP A 232 -32.38 6.84 4.24
C ASP A 232 -30.97 7.32 4.57
N THR A 233 -30.28 6.65 5.49
CA THR A 233 -28.88 6.96 5.83
C THR A 233 -27.95 6.68 4.65
N CYS A 234 -28.21 5.60 3.92
CA CYS A 234 -27.41 5.19 2.77
C CYS A 234 -27.70 5.96 1.49
N GLN A 235 -28.53 7.01 1.52
CA GLN A 235 -28.63 7.98 0.42
C GLN A 235 -27.47 9.00 0.44
N SER A 236 -26.85 9.20 1.60
CA SER A 236 -25.68 10.07 1.77
C SER A 236 -24.42 9.44 1.18
N ARG A 237 -23.43 10.25 0.78
CA ARG A 237 -22.11 9.72 0.44
C ARG A 237 -21.35 9.34 1.69
N TYR A 238 -20.38 8.45 1.57
CA TYR A 238 -19.53 8.04 2.69
C TYR A 238 -18.93 9.23 3.44
N ALA A 239 -18.42 10.23 2.71
CA ALA A 239 -17.81 11.44 3.28
C ALA A 239 -18.76 12.21 4.24
N ASP A 240 -20.06 12.20 3.93
CA ASP A 240 -21.09 12.99 4.63
C ASP A 240 -21.68 12.25 5.84
N LEU A 241 -21.33 10.98 6.04
CA LEU A 241 -21.79 10.22 7.19
C LEU A 241 -21.15 10.73 8.50
N SER A 242 -21.93 10.67 9.57
CA SER A 242 -21.42 10.87 10.93
C SER A 242 -20.32 9.85 11.25
N ASN A 243 -19.37 10.22 12.12
CA ASN A 243 -18.29 9.32 12.54
C ASN A 243 -18.82 8.02 13.14
N LYS A 244 -19.97 8.06 13.82
CA LYS A 244 -20.64 6.86 14.34
C LYS A 244 -21.05 5.91 13.21
N ASN A 245 -21.68 6.44 12.15
CA ASN A 245 -22.14 5.62 11.03
C ASN A 245 -20.97 5.09 10.20
N LYS A 246 -19.92 5.90 9.99
CA LYS A 246 -18.66 5.43 9.38
C LYS A 246 -18.08 4.26 10.19
N GLY A 247 -18.01 4.39 11.52
CA GLY A 247 -17.49 3.34 12.39
C GLY A 247 -18.29 2.03 12.32
N LEU A 248 -19.63 2.10 12.26
CA LEU A 248 -20.47 0.91 12.10
C LEU A 248 -20.18 0.17 10.79
N ILE A 249 -20.09 0.90 9.67
CA ILE A 249 -19.80 0.33 8.35
C ILE A 249 -18.40 -0.28 8.32
N ARG A 250 -17.38 0.43 8.81
CA ARG A 250 -15.99 -0.05 8.85
C ARG A 250 -15.87 -1.29 9.73
N GLY A 251 -16.44 -1.27 10.93
CA GLY A 251 -16.43 -2.41 11.84
C GLY A 251 -17.12 -3.64 11.25
N TYR A 252 -18.28 -3.47 10.61
CA TYR A 252 -18.95 -4.56 9.90
C TYR A 252 -18.08 -5.11 8.77
N PHE A 253 -17.54 -4.23 7.92
CA PHE A 253 -16.72 -4.64 6.77
C PHE A 253 -15.46 -5.39 7.19
N LEU A 254 -14.76 -4.90 8.21
CA LEU A 254 -13.59 -5.59 8.78
C LEU A 254 -13.95 -7.01 9.19
N ARG A 255 -15.00 -7.20 9.99
CA ARG A 255 -15.33 -8.53 10.54
C ARG A 255 -15.95 -9.48 9.53
N ARG A 256 -16.65 -8.96 8.53
CA ARG A 256 -17.40 -9.78 7.57
C ARG A 256 -16.62 -10.08 6.30
N VAL A 257 -15.73 -9.17 5.89
CA VAL A 257 -15.02 -9.24 4.61
C VAL A 257 -13.51 -9.43 4.79
N ILE A 258 -12.88 -8.72 5.74
CA ILE A 258 -11.42 -8.73 5.87
C ILE A 258 -10.91 -9.81 6.82
N ASP A 259 -11.57 -9.99 7.96
CA ASP A 259 -11.19 -10.97 8.96
C ASP A 259 -11.49 -12.39 8.47
N ALA A 260 -10.42 -13.04 8.01
CA ALA A 260 -10.43 -14.43 7.58
C ALA A 260 -10.21 -15.41 8.73
N SER A 261 -10.09 -14.96 9.99
CA SER A 261 -9.87 -15.86 11.13
C SER A 261 -11.01 -16.87 11.28
N CYS A 262 -10.66 -18.14 11.42
CA CYS A 262 -11.63 -19.21 11.65
C CYS A 262 -11.02 -20.30 12.55
N PRO A 263 -11.12 -20.18 13.90
CA PRO A 263 -10.47 -21.11 14.83
C PRO A 263 -10.86 -22.58 14.64
N ASP A 264 -12.08 -22.81 14.17
CA ASP A 264 -12.66 -24.14 13.95
C ASP A 264 -12.34 -24.70 12.55
N CYS A 265 -11.82 -23.87 11.63
CA CYS A 265 -11.41 -24.32 10.31
C CYS A 265 -10.09 -25.12 10.39
N PRO A 266 -9.86 -26.13 9.52
CA PRO A 266 -8.63 -26.92 9.52
C PRO A 266 -7.36 -26.08 9.40
N LYS A 267 -7.36 -25.06 8.52
CA LYS A 267 -6.23 -24.14 8.32
C LYS A 267 -6.26 -22.92 9.25
N LYS A 268 -7.21 -22.85 10.19
CA LYS A 268 -7.44 -21.70 11.09
C LYS A 268 -7.88 -20.39 10.41
N TYR A 269 -8.20 -20.44 9.12
CA TYR A 269 -8.75 -19.33 8.36
C TYR A 269 -9.84 -19.80 7.37
N ASP A 270 -10.72 -18.87 6.98
CA ASP A 270 -11.67 -19.03 5.87
C ASP A 270 -10.98 -18.68 4.55
N GLU A 271 -10.76 -19.69 3.71
CA GLU A 271 -9.99 -19.55 2.48
C GLU A 271 -10.66 -18.64 1.44
N LYS A 272 -11.99 -18.67 1.37
CA LYS A 272 -12.74 -17.82 0.45
C LYS A 272 -12.59 -16.36 0.86
N LYS A 273 -12.76 -16.04 2.14
CA LYS A 273 -12.56 -14.68 2.65
C LYS A 273 -11.13 -14.21 2.45
N ALA A 274 -10.14 -15.07 2.70
CA ALA A 274 -8.74 -14.72 2.48
C ALA A 274 -8.49 -14.30 1.03
N GLN A 275 -8.98 -15.08 0.06
CA GLN A 275 -8.86 -14.76 -1.37
C GLN A 275 -9.61 -13.48 -1.74
N GLU A 276 -10.84 -13.30 -1.27
CA GLU A 276 -11.63 -12.09 -1.53
C GLU A 276 -10.98 -10.83 -0.95
N SER A 277 -10.35 -10.93 0.23
CA SER A 277 -9.69 -9.80 0.89
C SER A 277 -8.49 -9.26 0.11
N ILE A 278 -7.77 -10.11 -0.63
CA ILE A 278 -6.59 -9.71 -1.42
C ILE A 278 -6.96 -8.69 -2.50
N ASP A 279 -8.09 -8.89 -3.18
CA ASP A 279 -8.61 -7.93 -4.16
C ASP A 279 -9.04 -6.60 -3.50
N ILE A 280 -9.60 -6.66 -2.28
CA ILE A 280 -9.91 -5.45 -1.51
C ILE A 280 -8.63 -4.67 -1.15
N PHE A 281 -7.54 -5.34 -0.80
CA PHE A 281 -6.25 -4.68 -0.56
C PHE A 281 -5.68 -4.03 -1.83
N ALA A 282 -5.78 -4.69 -2.99
CA ALA A 282 -5.40 -4.09 -4.26
C ALA A 282 -6.21 -2.82 -4.57
N LYS A 283 -7.53 -2.85 -4.34
CA LYS A 283 -8.41 -1.67 -4.45
C LYS A 283 -8.03 -0.58 -3.46
N LEU A 284 -7.68 -0.93 -2.23
CA LEU A 284 -7.25 0.01 -1.20
C LEU A 284 -5.93 0.71 -1.59
N LEU A 285 -5.01 0.04 -2.26
CA LEU A 285 -3.81 0.69 -2.79
C LEU A 285 -4.15 1.74 -3.85
N ILE A 286 -5.07 1.44 -4.77
CA ILE A 286 -5.58 2.45 -5.72
C ILE A 286 -6.20 3.63 -4.96
N ALA A 287 -7.03 3.36 -3.95
CA ALA A 287 -7.65 4.43 -3.17
C ALA A 287 -6.63 5.34 -2.46
N ASN A 288 -5.56 4.75 -1.92
CA ASN A 288 -4.46 5.50 -1.31
C ASN A 288 -3.68 6.31 -2.35
N CYS A 289 -3.45 5.76 -3.54
CA CYS A 289 -2.72 6.41 -4.62
C CYS A 289 -3.52 7.60 -5.19
N GLU A 290 -4.83 7.46 -5.33
CA GLU A 290 -5.74 8.57 -5.66
C GLU A 290 -5.71 9.67 -4.60
N GLN A 291 -5.71 9.30 -3.32
CA GLN A 291 -5.68 10.29 -2.25
C GLN A 291 -4.35 11.05 -2.23
N VAL A 292 -3.22 10.39 -2.48
CA VAL A 292 -1.92 11.06 -2.70
C VAL A 292 -2.00 12.01 -3.89
N GLY A 293 -2.61 11.58 -5.00
CA GLY A 293 -2.78 12.42 -6.18
C GLY A 293 -3.57 13.70 -5.87
N ARG A 294 -4.69 13.58 -5.13
CA ARG A 294 -5.49 14.72 -4.66
C ARG A 294 -4.68 15.65 -3.76
N VAL A 295 -3.98 15.11 -2.77
CA VAL A 295 -3.11 15.90 -1.87
C VAL A 295 -2.08 16.72 -2.65
N ILE A 296 -1.41 16.13 -3.64
CA ILE A 296 -0.43 16.85 -4.46
C ILE A 296 -1.10 17.96 -5.28
N VAL A 297 -2.24 17.68 -5.92
CA VAL A 297 -2.97 18.69 -6.70
C VAL A 297 -3.41 19.84 -5.78
N ASP A 298 -3.99 19.55 -4.63
CA ASP A 298 -4.49 20.55 -3.68
C ASP A 298 -3.39 21.46 -3.13
N ILE A 299 -2.17 20.94 -2.93
CA ILE A 299 -1.04 21.71 -2.37
C ILE A 299 -0.24 22.44 -3.45
N THR A 300 -0.14 21.87 -4.66
CA THR A 300 0.80 22.35 -5.69
C THR A 300 0.13 22.98 -6.90
N ASP A 301 -1.18 22.83 -7.06
CA ASP A 301 -1.94 23.14 -8.27
C ASP A 301 -1.41 22.44 -9.54
N ARG A 302 -0.66 21.35 -9.39
CA ARG A 302 0.00 20.63 -10.48
C ARG A 302 -0.37 19.16 -10.49
N LYS A 303 -0.34 18.56 -11.69
CA LYS A 303 -0.50 17.10 -11.84
C LYS A 303 0.67 16.37 -11.16
N PRO A 304 0.42 15.26 -10.43
CA PRO A 304 1.46 14.59 -9.63
C PRO A 304 2.70 14.16 -10.43
N GLY A 305 2.53 13.56 -11.60
CA GLY A 305 3.63 13.15 -12.48
C GLY A 305 4.47 14.27 -13.06
N THR A 306 4.08 15.54 -12.86
CA THR A 306 4.89 16.69 -13.27
C THR A 306 5.82 17.19 -12.17
N VAL A 307 5.56 16.82 -10.91
CA VAL A 307 6.32 17.27 -9.73
C VAL A 307 7.11 16.15 -9.07
N SER A 308 6.73 14.89 -9.29
CA SER A 308 7.32 13.71 -8.66
C SER A 308 7.43 12.57 -9.65
N THR A 309 8.40 11.67 -9.45
CA THR A 309 8.56 10.49 -10.29
C THR A 309 7.53 9.41 -9.96
N TYR A 310 7.36 8.43 -10.84
CA TYR A 310 6.50 7.27 -10.59
C TYR A 310 6.89 6.49 -9.31
N ASP A 311 8.21 6.35 -9.04
CA ASP A 311 8.71 5.70 -7.83
C ASP A 311 8.35 6.51 -6.57
N ASP A 312 8.60 7.83 -6.59
CA ASP A 312 8.27 8.73 -5.47
C ASP A 312 6.78 8.68 -5.12
N LEU A 313 5.91 8.67 -6.13
CA LEU A 313 4.45 8.63 -5.93
C LEU A 313 3.99 7.33 -5.26
N TRP A 314 4.61 6.19 -5.58
CA TRP A 314 4.36 4.93 -4.87
C TRP A 314 4.90 4.97 -3.45
N ARG A 315 6.04 5.59 -3.19
CA ARG A 315 6.55 5.78 -1.83
C ARG A 315 5.61 6.64 -1.00
N TYR A 316 5.06 7.72 -1.57
CA TYR A 316 4.05 8.54 -0.90
C TYR A 316 2.76 7.76 -0.65
N THR A 317 2.39 6.86 -1.57
CA THR A 317 1.25 5.94 -1.39
C THR A 317 1.48 5.00 -0.21
N MET A 318 2.72 4.52 0.00
CA MET A 318 3.05 3.70 1.16
C MET A 318 3.02 4.50 2.46
N VAL A 319 3.49 5.75 2.45
CA VAL A 319 3.32 6.67 3.60
C VAL A 319 1.84 6.89 3.90
N ASN A 320 1.00 7.05 2.87
CA ASN A 320 -0.44 7.21 3.05
C ASN A 320 -1.09 5.95 3.62
N TYR A 321 -0.75 4.78 3.07
CA TYR A 321 -1.28 3.49 3.51
C TYR A 321 -0.93 3.21 4.99
N ASN A 322 0.31 3.48 5.40
CA ASN A 322 0.80 3.15 6.73
C ASN A 322 0.55 4.27 7.77
N GLY A 323 0.78 5.53 7.39
CA GLY A 323 0.71 6.70 8.28
C GLY A 323 -0.53 7.58 8.08
N GLY A 324 -1.31 7.36 7.03
CA GLY A 324 -2.47 8.17 6.69
C GLY A 324 -2.15 9.48 5.98
N SER A 325 -3.20 10.12 5.46
CA SER A 325 -3.08 11.30 4.58
C SER A 325 -2.52 12.53 5.27
N GLY A 326 -2.67 12.62 6.60
CA GLY A 326 -2.07 13.69 7.41
C GLY A 326 -0.54 13.67 7.35
N CYS A 327 0.09 12.49 7.32
CA CYS A 327 1.54 12.37 7.20
C CYS A 327 2.02 12.84 5.83
N VAL A 328 1.33 12.46 4.75
CA VAL A 328 1.68 12.84 3.38
C VAL A 328 1.45 14.32 3.13
N SER A 329 0.27 14.84 3.46
CA SER A 329 -0.07 16.26 3.28
C SER A 329 0.90 17.18 4.02
N GLY A 330 1.12 16.94 5.32
CA GLY A 330 2.03 17.77 6.12
C GLY A 330 3.49 17.73 5.64
N ALA A 331 3.95 16.60 5.11
CA ALA A 331 5.31 16.51 4.54
C ALA A 331 5.41 17.24 3.20
N ILE A 332 4.43 17.08 2.31
CA ILE A 332 4.40 17.75 0.99
C ILE A 332 4.25 19.26 1.14
N GLU A 333 3.40 19.74 2.05
CA GLU A 333 3.29 21.17 2.39
C GLU A 333 4.63 21.74 2.87
N ALA A 334 5.34 21.01 3.74
CA ALA A 334 6.63 21.44 4.26
C ALA A 334 7.72 21.52 3.16
N VAL A 335 7.76 20.55 2.25
CA VAL A 335 8.65 20.59 1.07
C VAL A 335 8.30 21.76 0.16
N ARG A 336 7.00 21.97 -0.10
CA ARG A 336 6.54 23.06 -0.96
C ARG A 336 6.90 24.43 -0.39
N ASN A 337 6.72 24.63 0.91
CA ASN A 337 7.06 25.86 1.63
C ASN A 337 8.57 26.14 1.64
N ALA A 338 9.40 25.09 1.61
CA ALA A 338 10.84 25.20 1.48
C ALA A 338 11.31 25.45 0.03
N ASN A 339 10.41 25.43 -0.95
CA ASN A 339 10.74 25.44 -2.39
C ASN A 339 11.70 24.32 -2.80
N GLU A 340 11.59 23.16 -2.15
CA GLU A 340 12.37 21.96 -2.44
C GLU A 340 11.68 21.08 -3.51
N PRO A 341 12.42 20.24 -4.24
CA PRO A 341 11.83 19.25 -5.14
C PRO A 341 10.90 18.27 -4.40
N LEU A 342 9.77 17.91 -5.00
CA LEU A 342 8.88 16.85 -4.48
C LEU A 342 9.40 15.48 -4.88
N ASP A 343 10.56 15.10 -4.35
CA ASP A 343 11.14 13.76 -4.45
C ASP A 343 11.09 13.04 -3.08
N TRP A 344 11.42 11.75 -3.04
CA TRP A 344 11.42 10.98 -1.80
C TRP A 344 12.40 11.51 -0.76
N LEU A 345 13.56 12.01 -1.18
CA LEU A 345 14.60 12.53 -0.28
C LEU A 345 14.05 13.69 0.57
N HIS A 346 13.44 14.68 -0.07
CA HIS A 346 12.93 15.85 0.62
C HIS A 346 11.63 15.53 1.39
N VAL A 347 10.69 14.77 0.81
CA VAL A 347 9.44 14.43 1.49
C VAL A 347 9.69 13.59 2.74
N SER A 348 10.55 12.57 2.66
CA SER A 348 10.86 11.73 3.83
C SER A 348 11.52 12.52 4.96
N ALA A 349 12.41 13.48 4.64
CA ALA A 349 13.04 14.36 5.61
C ALA A 349 12.05 15.30 6.35
N ARG A 350 10.86 15.54 5.77
CA ARG A 350 9.81 16.40 6.35
C ARG A 350 8.74 15.63 7.12
N LEU A 351 8.79 14.31 7.20
CA LEU A 351 7.90 13.52 8.06
C LEU A 351 8.18 13.84 9.54
N LYS A 352 7.11 14.14 10.30
CA LYS A 352 7.20 14.60 11.71
C LYS A 352 6.58 13.61 12.68
N GLY A 353 7.09 13.59 13.91
CA GLY A 353 6.53 12.78 15.00
C GLY A 353 6.38 11.30 14.61
N PRO A 354 5.23 10.68 14.89
CA PRO A 354 4.96 9.28 14.51
C PRO A 354 5.09 8.98 13.02
N CYS A 355 4.90 9.95 12.13
CA CYS A 355 5.01 9.75 10.68
C CYS A 355 6.42 9.34 10.23
N LYS A 356 7.47 9.60 11.03
CA LYS A 356 8.84 9.17 10.72
C LYS A 356 8.98 7.65 10.65
N ASN A 357 8.14 6.90 11.37
CA ASN A 357 8.16 5.44 11.35
C ASN A 357 7.78 4.87 9.97
N THR A 358 7.06 5.65 9.15
CA THR A 358 6.70 5.24 7.79
C THR A 358 7.92 5.13 6.87
N ILE A 359 9.03 5.80 7.16
CA ILE A 359 10.25 5.72 6.35
C ILE A 359 10.80 4.28 6.36
N GLU A 360 10.95 3.70 7.56
CA GLU A 360 11.41 2.32 7.71
C GLU A 360 10.42 1.33 7.07
N TYR A 361 9.12 1.63 7.15
CA TYR A 361 8.10 0.84 6.46
C TYR A 361 8.28 0.85 4.94
N VAL A 362 8.40 2.04 4.33
CA VAL A 362 8.63 2.18 2.88
C VAL A 362 9.93 1.48 2.48
N ASP A 363 10.99 1.61 3.26
CA ASP A 363 12.26 0.94 2.99
C ASP A 363 12.15 -0.59 3.05
N LYS A 364 11.34 -1.14 3.96
CA LYS A 364 11.12 -2.60 4.05
C LYS A 364 10.28 -3.12 2.89
N VAL A 365 9.24 -2.38 2.49
CA VAL A 365 8.37 -2.76 1.37
C VAL A 365 9.06 -2.62 0.02
N SER A 366 10.01 -1.69 -0.11
CA SER A 366 10.74 -1.43 -1.37
C SER A 366 12.02 -2.25 -1.57
N ARG A 367 12.29 -3.22 -0.68
CA ARG A 367 13.46 -4.11 -0.73
C ARG A 367 13.18 -5.47 -1.32
#